data_AF-A0A2V1BGF9-F1
#
_entry.id   AF-A0A2V1BGF9-F1
#
_cell.length_a   1.000
_cell.length_b   1.000
_cell.length_c   1.000
_cell.angle_alpha   90.00
_cell.angle_beta   90.00
_cell.angle_gamma   90.00
#
_symmetry.space_group_name_H-M   'P 1'
#
loop_
_entity.id
_entity.type
_entity.pdbx_description
1 polymer ?
#
loop_
_entity_poly.entity_id
_entity_poly.type
_entity_poly.pdbx_seq_one_letter_code
_entity_poly.pdbx_strand_id
1 'polypeptide(L)' 'DDFKAKVRKRFIKTSTNSRIVRHIFGDNYIKELYIPRFINDYNYYIRGVNLANQFKKAYKTHRTI' A
#
# COMPACT_ATOMS: atom_id res chain seq x y z
N ASP A 1 -19.40 -0.61 -11.22
CA ASP A 1 -19.03 -0.26 -9.83
C ASP A 1 -17.55 -0.55 -9.64
N ASP A 2 -16.71 0.20 -10.36
CA ASP A 2 -15.34 -0.19 -10.70
C ASP A 2 -14.28 0.46 -9.82
N PHE A 3 -14.74 1.30 -8.89
CA PHE A 3 -13.91 2.05 -7.96
C PHE A 3 -14.40 1.84 -6.53
N LYS A 4 -13.46 1.77 -5.59
CA LYS A 4 -13.73 1.68 -4.15
C LYS A 4 -13.15 2.90 -3.45
N ALA A 5 -13.94 3.55 -2.62
CA ALA A 5 -13.46 4.64 -1.78
C ALA A 5 -12.53 4.10 -0.69
N LYS A 6 -11.42 4.79 -0.47
CA LYS A 6 -10.46 4.44 0.59
C LYS A 6 -9.86 5.68 1.20
N VAL A 7 -9.94 5.78 2.51
CA VAL A 7 -9.24 6.81 3.29
C VAL A 7 -7.74 6.59 3.18
N ARG A 8 -7.03 7.58 2.64
CA ARG A 8 -5.58 7.54 2.48
C ARG A 8 -4.93 8.71 3.21
N LYS A 9 -3.72 8.45 3.70
CA LYS A 9 -2.85 9.43 4.33
C LYS A 9 -1.89 10.00 3.28
N ARG A 10 -1.65 11.31 3.33
CA ARG A 10 -0.73 12.00 2.42
C ARG A 10 0.67 11.42 2.57
N PHE A 11 1.33 11.10 1.46
CA PHE A 11 2.70 10.60 1.47
C PHE A 11 3.70 11.64 1.99
N ILE A 12 4.82 11.13 2.52
CA ILE A 12 5.95 11.93 3.00
C ILE A 12 6.55 12.72 1.82
N LYS A 13 7.10 13.91 2.11
CA LYS A 13 7.67 14.83 1.09
C LYS A 13 8.75 14.16 0.22
N THR A 14 9.47 13.20 0.77
CA THR A 14 10.59 12.50 0.13
C THR A 14 10.15 11.36 -0.80
N SER A 15 8.86 11.06 -0.90
CA SER A 15 8.36 10.10 -1.90
C SER A 15 8.61 10.64 -3.31
N THR A 16 9.03 9.77 -4.23
CA THR A 16 9.29 10.08 -5.63
C THR A 16 8.12 10.82 -6.30
N ASN A 17 6.88 10.47 -5.93
CA ASN A 17 5.67 11.06 -6.51
C ASN A 17 5.00 12.11 -5.59
N SER A 18 5.71 12.60 -4.59
CA SER A 18 5.13 13.50 -3.57
C SER A 18 4.59 14.79 -4.18
N ARG A 19 5.22 15.33 -5.23
CA ARG A 19 4.79 16.56 -5.90
C ARG A 19 3.37 16.42 -6.49
N ILE A 20 3.12 15.33 -7.20
CA ILE A 20 1.83 15.03 -7.84
C ILE A 20 0.78 14.72 -6.77
N VAL A 21 1.11 13.83 -5.83
CA VAL A 21 0.17 13.38 -4.80
C VAL A 21 -0.21 14.54 -3.86
N ARG A 22 0.70 15.46 -3.55
CA ARG A 22 0.39 16.64 -2.73
C ARG A 22 -0.69 17.51 -3.37
N HIS A 23 -0.67 17.69 -4.68
CA HIS A 23 -1.69 18.48 -5.35
C HIS A 23 -3.09 17.84 -5.22
N ILE A 24 -3.16 16.51 -5.31
CA ILE A 24 -4.41 15.75 -5.11
C ILE A 24 -4.94 15.90 -3.67
N PHE A 25 -4.04 15.94 -2.68
CA PHE A 25 -4.40 16.07 -1.27
C PHE A 25 -4.67 17.53 -0.84
N GLY A 26 -4.04 18.51 -1.50
CA GLY A 26 -4.06 19.91 -1.07
C GLY A 26 -3.52 20.06 0.36
N ASP A 27 -4.26 20.81 1.17
CA ASP A 27 -3.95 21.05 2.58
C ASP A 27 -4.34 19.87 3.48
N ASN A 28 -5.15 18.93 2.98
CA ASN A 28 -5.60 17.79 3.76
C ASN A 28 -4.48 16.76 3.94
N TYR A 29 -4.30 16.33 5.19
CA TYR A 29 -3.38 15.26 5.52
C TYR A 29 -3.98 13.86 5.24
N ILE A 30 -5.29 13.74 5.34
CA ILE A 30 -6.06 12.54 5.10
C ILE A 30 -7.15 12.88 4.09
N LYS A 31 -7.33 12.05 3.07
CA LYS A 31 -8.35 12.26 2.03
C LYS A 31 -8.91 10.92 1.57
N GLU A 32 -10.21 10.90 1.33
CA GLU A 32 -10.86 9.75 0.69
C GLU A 32 -10.57 9.79 -0.81
N LEU A 33 -9.99 8.70 -1.33
CA LEU A 33 -9.65 8.56 -2.73
C LEU A 33 -10.29 7.30 -3.30
N TYR A 34 -10.91 7.45 -4.46
CA TYR A 34 -11.44 6.34 -5.24
C TYR A 34 -10.31 5.62 -5.95
N ILE A 35 -10.19 4.32 -5.69
CA ILE A 35 -9.19 3.47 -6.34
C ILE A 35 -9.89 2.39 -7.16
N PRO A 36 -9.40 2.07 -8.36
CA PRO A 36 -9.96 0.98 -9.13
C PRO A 36 -9.97 -0.32 -8.32
N ARG A 37 -11.07 -1.06 -8.37
CA ARG A 37 -11.25 -2.28 -7.58
C ARG A 37 -10.17 -3.32 -7.90
N PHE A 38 -9.82 -3.50 -9.17
CA PHE A 38 -8.75 -4.43 -9.56
C PHE A 38 -7.38 -4.07 -8.96
N ILE A 39 -7.06 -2.77 -8.82
CA ILE A 39 -5.83 -2.32 -8.14
C ILE A 39 -5.92 -2.58 -6.63
N ASN A 40 -7.09 -2.36 -6.03
CA ASN A 40 -7.28 -2.66 -4.61
C ASN A 40 -7.11 -4.17 -4.34
N ASP A 41 -7.70 -5.01 -5.19
CA ASP A 41 -7.69 -6.46 -5.05
C ASP A 41 -6.28 -7.00 -5.27
N TYR A 42 -5.56 -6.54 -6.30
CA TYR A 42 -4.15 -6.85 -6.50
C TYR A 42 -3.32 -6.54 -5.24
N ASN A 43 -3.45 -5.33 -4.69
CA ASN A 43 -2.71 -4.92 -3.50
C ASN A 43 -3.09 -5.74 -2.25
N TYR A 44 -4.31 -6.25 -2.18
CA TYR A 44 -4.76 -7.11 -1.08
C TYR A 44 -4.12 -8.50 -1.19
N TYR A 45 -4.22 -9.15 -2.36
CA TYR A 45 -3.75 -10.53 -2.53
C TYR A 45 -2.23 -10.66 -2.62
N ILE A 46 -1.52 -9.70 -3.23
CA ILE A 46 -0.04 -9.74 -3.36
C ILE A 46 0.68 -9.67 -2.00
N ARG A 47 0.04 -9.07 -0.99
CA ARG A 47 0.57 -9.08 0.38
C ARG A 47 0.72 -10.50 0.94
N GLY A 48 -0.13 -11.44 0.51
CA GLY A 48 -0.06 -12.83 0.94
C GLY A 48 1.26 -13.52 0.54
N VAL A 49 1.72 -13.28 -0.68
CA VAL A 49 2.99 -13.85 -1.18
C VAL A 49 4.18 -13.31 -0.39
N ASN A 50 4.22 -11.99 -0.16
CA ASN A 50 5.30 -11.38 0.61
C ASN A 50 5.31 -11.87 2.07
N LEU A 51 4.12 -12.01 2.67
CA LEU A 51 3.97 -12.51 4.04
C LEU A 51 4.41 -13.99 4.15
N ALA A 52 4.01 -14.84 3.22
CA ALA A 52 4.46 -16.24 3.15
C ALA A 52 5.99 -16.33 2.99
N ASN A 53 6.58 -15.45 2.19
CA ASN A 53 8.04 -15.39 2.02
C ASN A 53 8.75 -14.92 3.30
N GLN A 54 8.18 -13.97 4.06
CA GLN A 54 8.68 -13.59 5.38
C GLN A 54 8.64 -14.74 6.37
N PHE A 55 7.53 -15.49 6.43
CA PHE A 55 7.42 -16.68 7.29
C PHE A 55 8.43 -17.77 6.90
N LYS A 56 8.60 -18.02 5.59
CA LYS A 56 9.62 -18.95 5.09
C LYS A 56 11.03 -18.53 5.49
N LYS A 57 11.35 -17.23 5.40
CA LYS A 57 12.63 -16.68 5.84
C LYS A 57 12.84 -16.89 7.35
N ALA A 58 11.85 -16.53 8.17
CA ALA A 58 11.92 -16.72 9.63
C ALA A 58 12.17 -18.18 10.00
N TYR A 59 11.41 -19.12 9.43
CA TYR A 59 11.58 -20.55 9.71
C TYR A 59 12.95 -21.09 9.29
N LYS A 60 13.49 -20.67 8.12
CA LYS A 60 14.85 -21.02 7.71
C LYS A 60 15.91 -20.48 8.67
N THR A 61 15.72 -19.27 9.21
CA THR A 61 16.66 -18.68 10.17
C THR A 61 16.62 -19.41 11.51
N HIS A 62 15.45 -19.83 12.00
CA HIS A 62 15.32 -20.55 13.28
C HIS A 62 15.74 -22.03 13.25
N ARG A 63 15.80 -22.65 12.07
CA ARG A 63 16.24 -24.05 11.91
C ARG A 63 17.76 -24.21 11.71
N THR A 64 18.51 -23.10 11.74
CA THR A 64 19.97 -23.08 11.65
C THR A 64 20.60 -22.68 13.00
N ILE A 65 20.18 -23.35 14.07
CA ILE A 65 20.87 -23.42 15.36
C ILE A 65 21.01 -24.89 15.70
#